data_AF-A0A7K3RNM7-F1
#
_entry.id   AF-A0A7K3RNM7-F1
#
_cell.length_a   1.000
_cell.length_b   1.000
_cell.length_c   1.000
_cell.angle_alpha   90.00
_cell.angle_beta   90.00
_cell.angle_gamma   90.00
#
_symmetry.space_group_name_H-M   'P 1'
#
loop_
_entity.id
_entity.type
_entity.pdbx_description
1 polymer ?
#
loop_
_entity_poly.entity_id
_entity_poly.type
_entity_poly.pdbx_seq_one_letter_code
_entity_poly.pdbx_strand_id
1 'polypeptide(L)'
;CRAASRIGPLYAASPAVAASLVSALAATAPDTAVAIDVPDVNPAAVRLAGELGLTPSFDTARMYSGPEPAVDRPGLYGITSLELG
;
A
#
# COMPACT_ATOMS: atom_id res chain seq x y z
N CYS A 1 -7.05 -4.71 19.90
CA CYS A 1 -7.75 -5.28 18.72
C CYS A 1 -8.88 -4.37 18.24
N ARG A 2 -8.56 -3.43 17.36
CA ARG A 2 -9.20 -3.25 16.05
C ARG A 2 -8.09 -2.63 15.20
N ALA A 3 -7.17 -3.51 14.79
CA ALA A 3 -6.10 -3.16 13.87
C ALA A 3 -6.79 -2.60 12.62
N ALA A 4 -6.27 -1.49 12.10
CA ALA A 4 -6.82 -0.79 10.93
C ALA A 4 -7.32 -1.75 9.84
N SER A 5 -8.38 -1.36 9.12
CA SER A 5 -8.80 -2.07 7.92
C SER A 5 -7.70 -1.99 6.88
N ARG A 6 -7.15 -3.16 6.52
CA ARG A 6 -6.04 -3.23 5.57
C ARG A 6 -6.55 -3.21 4.13
N ILE A 7 -5.93 -2.40 3.29
CA ILE A 7 -6.13 -2.41 1.84
C ILE A 7 -4.92 -3.08 1.19
N GLY A 8 -5.15 -4.17 0.46
CA GLY A 8 -4.10 -4.92 -0.23
C GLY A 8 -4.68 -6.01 -1.16
N PRO A 9 -4.12 -6.21 -2.37
CA PRO A 9 -3.13 -5.34 -2.99
C PRO A 9 -3.77 -4.03 -3.47
N LEU A 10 -2.97 -2.98 -3.56
CA LEU A 10 -3.34 -1.73 -4.24
C LEU A 10 -2.48 -1.59 -5.48
N TYR A 11 -3.04 -1.94 -6.63
CA TYR A 11 -2.38 -1.84 -7.92
C TYR A 11 -3.15 -0.88 -8.82
N ALA A 12 -2.46 0.07 -9.45
CA ALA A 12 -3.10 1.16 -10.19
C ALA A 12 -2.23 1.70 -11.32
N ALA A 13 -2.87 2.16 -12.39
CA ALA A 13 -2.18 2.77 -13.54
C ALA A 13 -1.60 4.16 -13.25
N SER A 14 -2.04 4.83 -12.19
CA SER A 14 -1.55 6.16 -11.80
C SER A 14 -1.81 6.46 -10.31
N PRO A 15 -1.11 7.45 -9.72
CA PRO A 15 -1.36 7.88 -8.35
C PRO A 15 -2.80 8.36 -8.12
N ALA A 16 -3.40 9.01 -9.13
CA ALA A 16 -4.77 9.51 -9.05
C ALA A 16 -5.79 8.37 -8.96
N VAL A 17 -5.56 7.27 -9.69
CA VAL A 17 -6.40 6.06 -9.60
C VAL A 17 -6.22 5.40 -8.23
N ALA A 18 -4.98 5.24 -7.77
CA ALA A 18 -4.70 4.68 -6.44
C ALA A 18 -5.37 5.50 -5.31
N ALA A 19 -5.26 6.82 -5.35
CA ALA A 19 -5.90 7.72 -4.39
C ALA A 19 -7.43 7.53 -4.37
N SER A 20 -8.04 7.49 -5.56
CA SER A 20 -9.48 7.31 -5.71
C SER A 20 -9.96 5.98 -5.12
N LEU A 21 -9.21 4.89 -5.35
CA LEU A 21 -9.53 3.58 -4.78
C LEU A 21 -9.44 3.60 -3.25
N VAL A 22 -8.38 4.18 -2.68
CA VAL A 22 -8.19 4.27 -1.22
C VAL A 22 -9.31 5.11 -0.60
N SER A 23 -9.61 6.28 -1.15
CA SER A 23 -10.68 7.15 -0.64
C SER A 23 -12.05 6.48 -0.73
N ALA A 24 -12.36 5.78 -1.82
CA ALA A 24 -13.63 5.07 -1.97
C ALA A 24 -13.78 3.93 -0.95
N LEU A 25 -12.72 3.14 -0.73
CA LEU A 25 -12.74 2.06 0.26
C LEU A 25 -12.82 2.60 1.69
N ALA A 26 -12.05 3.63 2.03
CA ALA A 26 -12.09 4.29 3.34
C ALA A 26 -13.50 4.85 3.66
N ALA A 27 -14.20 5.38 2.65
CA ALA A 27 -15.56 5.89 2.82
C ALA A 27 -16.59 4.82 3.21
N THR A 28 -16.31 3.53 2.98
CA THR A 28 -17.20 2.43 3.41
C THR A 28 -17.13 2.13 4.92
N ALA A 29 -16.08 2.63 5.59
CA ALA A 29 -15.84 2.43 7.02
C ALA A 29 -15.25 3.70 7.66
N PRO A 30 -16.00 4.81 7.73
CA PRO A 30 -15.48 6.13 8.10
C PRO A 30 -14.88 6.20 9.51
N ASP A 31 -15.35 5.35 10.43
CA ASP A 31 -14.88 5.30 11.82
C ASP A 31 -13.74 4.28 12.02
N THR A 32 -13.16 3.75 10.93
CA THR A 32 -12.09 2.75 10.98
C THR A 32 -10.84 3.26 10.29
N ALA A 33 -9.72 3.27 11.01
CA ALA A 33 -8.42 3.58 10.42
C ALA A 33 -8.09 2.61 9.28
N VAL A 34 -7.41 3.10 8.25
CA VAL A 34 -6.94 2.30 7.11
C VAL A 34 -5.43 2.08 7.22
N ALA A 35 -4.97 0.89 6.84
CA ALA A 35 -3.55 0.56 6.73
C ALA A 35 -3.21 0.01 5.35
N ILE A 36 -2.05 0.38 4.83
CA ILE A 36 -1.52 -0.07 3.55
C ILE A 36 -0.03 -0.37 3.75
N ASP A 37 0.43 -1.55 3.32
CA ASP A 37 1.85 -1.88 3.31
C ASP A 37 2.44 -1.36 1.99
N VAL A 38 3.08 -0.18 2.06
CA VAL A 38 3.56 0.57 0.90
C VAL A 38 5.00 0.13 0.54
N PRO A 39 5.27 -0.30 -0.71
CA PRO A 39 6.62 -0.62 -1.14
C PRO A 39 7.46 0.65 -1.31
N ASP A 40 8.54 0.78 -0.55
CA ASP A 40 9.49 1.90 -0.60
C ASP A 40 10.19 2.05 -1.96
N VAL A 41 10.36 0.94 -2.69
CA VAL A 41 10.86 0.89 -4.07
C VAL A 41 9.94 1.60 -5.08
N ASN A 42 8.71 1.99 -4.70
CA ASN A 42 7.84 2.85 -5.49
C ASN A 42 7.71 4.24 -4.84
N PRO A 43 8.53 5.24 -5.23
CA PRO A 43 8.47 6.58 -4.67
C PRO A 43 7.13 7.29 -4.87
N ALA A 44 6.38 6.95 -5.91
CA ALA A 44 5.04 7.51 -6.14
C ALA A 44 4.04 6.99 -5.10
N ALA A 45 4.19 5.73 -4.67
CA ALA A 45 3.37 5.15 -3.62
C ALA A 45 3.68 5.76 -2.24
N VAL A 46 4.97 5.94 -1.92
CA VAL A 46 5.40 6.61 -0.68
C VAL A 46 4.86 8.05 -0.63
N ARG A 47 4.99 8.82 -1.72
CA ARG A 47 4.45 10.18 -1.79
C ARG A 47 2.93 10.19 -1.62
N LEU A 48 2.21 9.30 -2.32
CA LEU A 48 0.75 9.20 -2.21
C LEU A 48 0.31 8.88 -0.78
N ALA A 49 0.99 7.97 -0.08
CA ALA A 49 0.67 7.64 1.30
C ALA A 49 0.73 8.89 2.20
N GLY A 50 1.77 9.72 2.03
CA GLY A 50 1.88 11.01 2.72
C GLY A 50 0.78 12.01 2.34
N GLU A 51 0.45 12.12 1.05
CA GLU A 51 -0.64 12.99 0.55
C GLU A 51 -2.01 12.57 1.09
N LEU A 52 -2.22 11.27 1.33
CA LEU A 52 -3.44 10.72 1.95
C LEU A 52 -3.45 10.83 3.49
N GLY A 53 -2.41 11.39 4.10
CA GLY A 53 -2.30 11.54 5.55
C GLY A 53 -1.99 10.25 6.30
N LEU A 54 -1.55 9.20 5.62
CA LEU A 54 -1.06 7.98 6.26
C LEU A 54 0.29 8.27 6.92
N THR A 55 0.51 7.69 8.11
CA THR A 55 1.78 7.78 8.82
C THR A 55 2.46 6.41 8.90
N PRO A 56 3.80 6.35 8.80
CA PRO A 56 4.52 5.10 9.02
C PRO A 56 4.21 4.54 10.41
N SER A 57 3.94 3.24 10.48
CA SER A 57 3.65 2.54 11.74
C SER A 57 4.70 1.49 12.09
N PHE A 58 5.29 0.84 11.08
CA PHE A 58 6.45 -0.04 11.18
C PHE A 58 7.07 -0.19 9.78
N ASP A 59 8.32 -0.67 9.76
CA ASP A 59 9.03 -0.99 8.52
C ASP A 59 9.37 -2.49 8.48
N THR A 60 9.43 -3.05 7.28
CA THR A 60 9.92 -4.41 7.04
C THR A 60 10.63 -4.49 5.69
N ALA A 61 11.55 -5.46 5.57
CA ALA A 61 12.29 -5.68 4.34
C ALA A 61 11.67 -6.82 3.54
N ARG A 62 11.50 -6.61 2.23
CA ARG A 62 11.24 -7.70 1.28
C ARG A 62 12.54 -8.44 1.00
N MET A 63 12.54 -9.75 1.20
CA MET A 63 13.71 -10.62 1.05
C MET A 63 13.45 -11.74 0.04
N TYR A 64 14.47 -12.09 -0.73
CA TYR A 64 14.42 -13.18 -1.69
C TYR A 64 15.62 -14.12 -1.49
N SER A 65 15.37 -15.43 -1.51
CA SER A 65 16.43 -16.43 -1.63
C SER A 65 16.78 -16.58 -3.11
N GLY A 66 17.88 -15.95 -3.53
CA GLY A 66 18.31 -15.92 -4.93
C GLY A 66 17.95 -14.61 -5.64
N PRO A 67 17.88 -14.60 -6.98
CA PRO A 67 17.61 -13.37 -7.73
C PRO A 67 16.21 -12.84 -7.45
N GLU A 68 16.10 -11.52 -7.40
CA GLU A 68 14.82 -10.84 -7.25
C GLU A 68 13.89 -11.14 -8.45
N PRO A 69 12.61 -11.50 -8.22
CA PRO A 69 11.64 -11.69 -9.28
C PRO A 69 11.36 -10.41 -10.08
N ALA A 70 11.14 -10.56 -11.38
CA ALA A 70 10.67 -9.46 -12.22
C ALA A 70 9.19 -9.17 -11.94
N VAL A 71 8.93 -8.08 -11.23
CA VAL A 71 7.58 -7.59 -10.89
C VAL A 71 7.43 -6.15 -11.37
N ASP A 72 6.25 -5.79 -11.86
CA ASP A 72 5.94 -4.39 -12.18
C ASP A 72 5.78 -3.56 -10.90
N ARG A 73 6.84 -2.82 -10.54
CA ARG A 73 6.87 -1.97 -9.34
C ARG A 73 6.13 -0.64 -9.50
N PRO A 74 6.20 0.07 -10.65
CA PRO A 74 5.50 1.34 -10.84
C PRO A 74 3.99 1.28 -10.56
N GLY A 75 3.33 0.17 -10.90
CA GLY A 75 1.90 -0.02 -10.66
C GLY A 75 1.52 -0.42 -9.23
N LEU A 76 2.48 -0.83 -8.41
CA LEU A 76 2.24 -1.38 -7.07
C LEU A 76 2.32 -0.28 -5.99
N TYR A 77 1.16 0.10 -5.44
CA TYR A 77 1.03 1.12 -4.39
C TYR A 77 0.84 0.52 -2.99
N GLY A 78 0.46 -0.76 -2.92
CA GLY A 78 0.39 -1.53 -1.68
C GLY A 78 0.44 -3.03 -1.98
N ILE A 79 1.22 -3.78 -1.20
CA ILE A 79 1.33 -5.24 -1.36
C ILE A 79 0.04 -5.94 -0.90
N THR A 80 -0.12 -7.22 -1.23
CA THR A 80 -1.30 -8.01 -0.79
C THR A 80 -1.36 -8.11 0.73
N SER A 81 -0.28 -8.64 1.31
CA SER A 81 -0.04 -8.73 2.75
C SER A 81 1.45 -9.03 2.98
N LEU A 82 1.91 -9.00 4.23
CA LEU A 82 3.28 -9.39 4.56
C LEU A 82 3.58 -10.87 4.29
N GLU A 83 2.56 -11.72 4.40
CA GLU A 83 2.62 -13.18 4.30
C GLU A 83 2.56 -13.69 2.86
N LEU A 84 1.77 -13.03 2.02
CA LEU A 84 1.52 -13.45 0.63
C LEU A 84 2.28 -12.62 -0.40
N GLY A 85 2.64 -11.40 0.01
CA GLY A 85 3.41 -10.48 -0.79
C GLY A 85 2.67 -9.74 -1.89
#